data_AF-A0A1G0PL71-F1
#
_entry.id   AF-A0A1G0PL71-F1
#
_cell.length_a   1.000
_cell.length_b   1.000
_cell.length_c   1.000
_cell.angle_alpha   90.00
_cell.angle_beta   90.00
_cell.angle_gamma   90.00
#
_symmetry.space_group_name_H-M   'P 1'
#
loop_
_entity.id
_entity.type
_entity.pdbx_description
1 polymer ?
#
loop_
_entity_poly.entity_id
_entity_poly.type
_entity_poly.pdbx_seq_one_letter_code
_entity_poly.pdbx_strand_id
1 'polypeptide(L)'
;MFDSPEKVEKGEEYVEDGLWNKVEKVGKKISFAKDIKALYKYMTSSYISWHRKAIVIGALVYFIAPIDTIPDIAPLIGYLDDLGVITAVLKYLGSELIPFYNN
;
A
#
# COMPACT_ATOMS: atom_id res chain seq x y z
N MET A 1 -0.79 10.03 9.72
CA MET A 1 0.37 9.14 9.48
C MET A 1 1.32 9.76 8.46
N PHE A 2 0.85 10.22 7.29
CA PHE A 2 1.67 10.85 6.25
C PHE A 2 1.12 12.23 5.84
N ASP A 3 1.40 13.25 6.64
CA ASP A 3 0.89 14.63 6.49
C ASP A 3 1.95 15.62 5.95
N SER A 4 3.14 15.13 5.64
CA SER A 4 4.22 15.91 5.04
C SER A 4 4.99 15.10 3.99
N PRO A 5 5.64 15.74 3.00
CA PRO A 5 6.49 15.07 2.02
C PRO A 5 7.61 14.22 2.65
N GLU A 6 8.25 14.71 3.71
CA GLU A 6 9.30 13.97 4.41
C GLU A 6 8.79 12.67 5.05
N LYS A 7 7.57 12.69 5.62
CA LYS A 7 6.97 11.47 6.16
C LYS A 7 6.57 10.51 5.05
N VAL A 8 6.11 11.02 3.90
CA VAL A 8 5.83 10.21 2.71
C VAL A 8 7.09 9.47 2.28
N GLU A 9 8.22 10.17 2.14
CA GLU A 9 9.52 9.57 1.76
C GLU A 9 9.95 8.45 2.71
N LYS A 10 9.91 8.69 4.04
CA LYS A 10 10.17 7.64 5.04
C LYS A 10 9.23 6.44 4.93
N GLY A 11 7.97 6.70 4.55
CA GLY A 11 7.00 5.65 4.30
C GLY A 11 7.29 4.86 3.03
N GLU A 12 7.77 5.51 1.97
CA GLU A 12 8.22 4.84 0.74
C GLU A 12 9.39 3.89 1.04
N GLU A 13 10.39 4.35 1.81
CA GLU A 13 11.53 3.53 2.25
C GLU A 13 11.08 2.29 3.05
N TYR A 14 10.21 2.48 4.04
CA TYR A 14 9.69 1.36 4.83
C TYR A 14 8.89 0.35 3.99
N VAL A 15 8.14 0.85 2.98
CA VAL A 15 7.43 -0.02 2.04
C VAL A 15 8.40 -0.80 1.16
N GLU A 16 9.45 -0.17 0.64
CA GLU A 16 10.48 -0.83 -0.17
C GLU A 16 11.07 -2.05 0.56
N ASP A 17 11.44 -1.87 1.82
CA ASP A 17 12.11 -2.89 2.63
C ASP A 17 11.21 -4.09 2.97
N GLY A 18 9.90 -3.85 3.14
CA GLY A 18 8.97 -4.84 3.68
C GLY A 18 8.06 -5.52 2.66
N LEU A 19 7.76 -4.85 1.54
CA LEU A 19 6.64 -5.23 0.66
C LEU A 19 6.80 -6.61 0.04
N TRP A 20 7.94 -6.88 -0.57
CA TRP A 20 8.15 -8.13 -1.31
C TRP A 20 8.19 -9.34 -0.39
N ASN A 21 8.82 -9.19 0.79
CA ASN A 21 8.81 -10.21 1.84
C ASN A 21 7.38 -10.56 2.29
N LYS A 22 6.49 -9.57 2.45
CA LYS A 22 5.08 -9.81 2.79
C LYS A 22 4.33 -10.45 1.62
N VAL A 23 4.54 -10.01 0.39
CA VAL A 23 3.88 -10.58 -0.81
C VAL A 23 4.21 -12.07 -0.97
N GLU A 24 5.47 -12.44 -0.80
CA GLU A 24 5.92 -13.84 -0.87
C GLU A 24 5.29 -14.72 0.22
N LYS A 25 5.30 -14.24 1.48
CA LYS A 25 4.73 -14.98 2.62
C LYS A 25 3.24 -15.26 2.49
N VAL A 26 2.49 -14.36 1.86
CA VAL A 26 1.03 -14.54 1.70
C VAL A 26 0.67 -15.41 0.48
N GLY A 27 1.67 -15.90 -0.28
CA GLY A 27 1.46 -16.94 -1.31
C GLY A 27 0.47 -16.54 -2.41
N LYS A 28 0.58 -15.32 -2.94
CA LYS A 28 -0.55 -14.68 -3.63
C LYS A 28 -0.64 -14.98 -5.14
N LYS A 29 -1.88 -15.19 -5.57
CA LYS A 29 -2.36 -15.29 -6.96
C LYS A 29 -1.75 -14.21 -7.86
N ILE A 30 -1.49 -14.55 -9.12
CA ILE A 30 -0.87 -13.69 -10.15
C ILE A 30 -1.55 -12.30 -10.25
N SER A 31 -2.88 -12.21 -10.09
CA SER A 31 -3.61 -10.95 -10.18
C SER A 31 -3.25 -9.97 -9.05
N PHE A 32 -3.19 -10.45 -7.81
CA PHE A 32 -2.90 -9.59 -6.66
C PHE A 32 -1.45 -9.07 -6.68
N ALA A 33 -0.50 -9.87 -7.17
CA ALA A 33 0.89 -9.43 -7.34
C ALA A 33 1.00 -8.27 -8.34
N LYS A 34 0.18 -8.28 -9.41
CA LYS A 34 0.11 -7.17 -10.38
C LYS A 34 -0.43 -5.90 -9.74
N ASP A 35 -1.48 -6.02 -8.93
CA ASP A 35 -2.08 -4.88 -8.22
C ASP A 35 -1.10 -4.21 -7.26
N ILE A 36 -0.38 -5.01 -6.46
CA ILE A 36 0.65 -4.50 -5.55
C ILE A 36 1.79 -3.84 -6.33
N LYS A 37 2.23 -4.44 -7.45
CA LYS A 37 3.25 -3.83 -8.30
C LYS A 37 2.80 -2.50 -8.89
N ALA A 38 1.53 -2.36 -9.27
CA ALA A 38 0.97 -1.10 -9.76
C ALA A 38 0.95 -0.03 -8.67
N LEU A 39 0.52 -0.37 -7.45
CA LEU A 39 0.56 0.52 -6.28
C LEU A 39 1.99 0.95 -5.94
N TYR A 40 2.94 0.03 -5.97
CA TYR A 40 4.36 0.31 -5.75
C TYR A 40 4.91 1.34 -6.75
N LYS A 41 4.63 1.16 -8.04
CA LYS A 41 5.06 2.14 -9.07
C LYS A 41 4.34 3.48 -8.95
N TYR A 42 3.06 3.45 -8.57
CA TYR A 42 2.29 4.67 -8.32
C TYR A 42 2.93 5.49 -7.19
N MET A 43 3.32 4.81 -6.11
CA MET A 43 4.02 5.40 -4.97
C MET A 43 5.35 6.03 -5.36
N THR A 44 6.19 5.33 -6.14
CA THR A 44 7.54 5.82 -6.52
C THR A 44 7.55 6.81 -7.67
N SER A 45 6.42 7.04 -8.34
CA SER A 45 6.33 7.94 -9.50
C SER A 45 6.51 9.41 -9.12
N SER A 46 7.41 10.12 -9.82
CA SER A 46 7.63 11.57 -9.63
C SER A 46 6.47 12.45 -10.12
N TYR A 47 5.60 11.91 -10.97
CA TYR A 47 4.44 12.64 -11.53
C TYR A 47 3.23 12.67 -10.59
N ILE A 48 3.25 11.89 -9.51
CA ILE A 48 2.15 11.79 -8.55
C ILE A 48 2.42 12.71 -7.36
N SER A 49 1.42 13.52 -7.01
CA SER A 49 1.49 14.41 -5.84
C SER A 49 1.69 13.61 -4.54
N TRP A 50 2.49 14.15 -3.62
CA TRP A 50 2.78 13.46 -2.35
C TRP A 50 1.52 13.10 -1.54
N HIS A 51 0.47 13.92 -1.58
CA HIS A 51 -0.82 13.63 -0.91
C HIS A 51 -1.48 12.35 -1.43
N ARG A 52 -1.37 12.09 -2.74
CA ARG A 52 -1.89 10.89 -3.37
C ARG A 52 -1.04 9.67 -3.01
N LYS A 53 0.29 9.84 -3.03
CA LYS A 53 1.24 8.80 -2.60
C LYS A 53 1.00 8.39 -1.15
N ALA A 54 0.72 9.35 -0.27
CA ALA A 54 0.42 9.12 1.14
C ALA A 54 -0.72 8.10 1.37
N ILE A 55 -1.73 8.07 0.50
CA ILE A 55 -2.85 7.10 0.56
C ILE A 55 -2.34 5.69 0.27
N VAL A 56 -1.53 5.53 -0.79
CA VAL A 56 -0.95 4.24 -1.18
C VAL A 56 0.04 3.75 -0.13
N ILE A 57 0.92 4.62 0.34
CA ILE A 57 1.89 4.32 1.39
C ILE A 57 1.17 3.87 2.66
N GLY A 58 0.13 4.60 3.09
CA GLY A 58 -0.67 4.19 4.26
C GLY A 58 -1.21 2.76 4.14
N ALA A 59 -1.74 2.40 2.99
CA ALA A 59 -2.26 1.06 2.75
C ALA A 59 -1.17 -0.01 2.64
N LEU A 60 -0.04 0.28 1.99
CA LEU A 60 1.09 -0.65 1.88
C LEU A 60 1.80 -0.84 3.22
N VAL A 61 1.95 0.22 4.02
CA VAL A 61 2.48 0.15 5.39
C VAL A 61 1.58 -0.71 6.26
N TYR A 62 0.25 -0.52 6.18
CA TYR A 62 -0.70 -1.37 6.89
C TYR A 62 -0.55 -2.84 6.45
N PHE A 63 -0.43 -3.09 5.14
CA PHE A 63 -0.29 -4.43 4.58
C PHE A 63 0.98 -5.16 5.06
N ILE A 64 2.11 -4.46 5.15
CA ILE A 64 3.40 -5.05 5.57
C ILE A 64 3.59 -5.05 7.08
N ALA A 65 2.87 -4.22 7.83
CA ALA A 65 2.99 -4.14 9.27
C ALA A 65 2.74 -5.53 9.90
N PRO A 66 3.53 -5.91 10.92
CA PRO A 66 3.18 -7.03 11.77
C PRO A 66 1.85 -6.72 12.45
N ILE A 67 0.91 -7.67 12.44
CA ILE A 67 -0.44 -7.52 13.02
C ILE A 67 -0.39 -7.00 14.47
N ASP A 68 0.67 -7.33 15.22
CA ASP A 68 0.89 -6.90 16.60
C ASP A 68 1.35 -5.43 16.77
N THR A 69 1.59 -4.69 15.69
CA THR A 69 2.16 -3.32 15.72
C THR A 69 1.11 -2.22 15.63
N ILE A 70 -0.18 -2.56 15.59
CA ILE A 70 -1.29 -1.61 15.66
C ILE A 70 -2.14 -1.93 16.91
N PRO A 71 -1.66 -1.63 18.14
CA PRO A 71 -2.33 -2.07 19.37
C PRO A 71 -3.60 -1.27 19.73
N ASP A 72 -3.98 -0.24 18.96
CA ASP A 72 -4.97 0.75 19.42
C ASP A 72 -6.32 0.78 18.65
N ILE A 73 -6.55 -0.09 17.66
CA ILE A 73 -7.78 -0.05 16.81
C ILE A 73 -8.51 -1.40 16.71
N ALA A 74 -8.16 -2.36 17.57
CA ALA A 74 -8.66 -3.75 17.53
C ALA A 74 -10.20 -3.93 17.41
N PRO A 75 -11.09 -3.09 17.98
CA PRO A 75 -12.54 -3.29 17.85
C PRO A 75 -13.11 -2.99 16.46
N LEU A 76 -12.45 -2.13 15.65
CA LEU A 76 -12.91 -1.76 14.31
C LEU A 76 -12.35 -2.69 13.21
N ILE A 77 -11.28 -3.42 13.52
CA ILE A 77 -10.48 -4.22 12.58
C ILE A 77 -11.11 -5.57 12.22
N GLY A 78 -12.13 -6.03 12.96
CA GLY A 78 -12.85 -7.27 12.64
C GLY A 78 -13.44 -7.36 11.22
N TYR A 79 -13.47 -6.26 10.47
CA TYR A 79 -13.96 -6.19 9.08
C TYR A 79 -12.88 -5.85 8.02
N LEU A 80 -11.63 -5.56 8.40
CA LEU A 80 -10.55 -5.14 7.49
C LEU A 80 -9.37 -6.13 7.56
N ASP A 81 -9.51 -7.27 6.87
CA ASP A 81 -8.36 -8.12 6.55
C ASP A 81 -7.33 -7.33 5.71
N ASP A 82 -6.04 -7.69 5.74
CA ASP A 82 -4.92 -7.06 5.01
C ASP A 82 -5.27 -6.79 3.53
N LEU A 83 -6.06 -7.69 2.95
CA LEU A 83 -6.56 -7.61 1.57
C LEU A 83 -7.67 -6.56 1.37
N GLY A 84 -8.51 -6.31 2.37
CA GLY A 84 -9.61 -5.35 2.30
C GLY A 84 -9.11 -3.92 2.14
N VAL A 85 -8.06 -3.54 2.87
CA VAL A 85 -7.42 -2.22 2.77
C VAL A 85 -6.83 -1.99 1.38
N ILE A 86 -6.08 -2.97 0.86
CA ILE A 86 -5.55 -2.92 -0.50
C ILE A 86 -6.68 -2.80 -1.53
N THR A 87 -7.73 -3.63 -1.41
CA THR A 87 -8.89 -3.59 -2.31
C THR A 87 -9.59 -2.24 -2.31
N ALA A 88 -9.72 -1.60 -1.15
CA ALA A 88 -10.31 -0.27 -1.03
C ALA A 88 -9.48 0.79 -1.78
N VAL A 89 -8.15 0.76 -1.63
CA VAL A 89 -7.27 1.69 -2.35
C VAL A 89 -7.28 1.44 -3.86
N LEU A 90 -7.28 0.18 -4.30
CA LEU A 90 -7.42 -0.16 -5.72
C LEU A 90 -8.72 0.40 -6.31
N LYS A 91 -9.83 0.31 -5.57
CA LYS A 91 -11.11 0.87 -5.99
C LYS A 91 -11.09 2.39 -6.02
N TYR A 92 -10.46 3.03 -5.03
CA TYR A 92 -10.38 4.48 -4.92
C TYR A 92 -9.50 5.11 -6.01
N LEU A 93 -8.37 4.47 -6.35
CA LEU A 93 -7.39 4.97 -7.33
C LEU A 93 -7.52 4.30 -8.71
N GLY A 94 -8.59 3.55 -8.96
CA GLY A 94 -8.68 2.62 -10.09
C GLY A 94 -8.33 3.23 -11.45
N SER A 95 -8.84 4.42 -11.77
CA SER A 95 -8.52 5.11 -13.02
C SER A 95 -7.07 5.61 -13.10
N GLU A 96 -6.50 6.00 -11.96
CA GLU A 96 -5.14 6.51 -11.86
C GLU A 96 -4.09 5.39 -11.90
N LEU A 97 -4.49 4.16 -11.55
CA LEU A 97 -3.61 2.98 -11.56
C LEU A 97 -3.44 2.35 -12.95
N ILE A 98 -4.34 2.63 -13.89
CA ILE A 98 -4.31 2.06 -15.26
C ILE A 98 -2.92 2.17 -15.92
N PRO A 99 -2.23 3.33 -15.90
CA PRO A 99 -0.91 3.47 -16.50
C PRO A 99 0.18 2.62 -15.85
N PHE A 100 -0.01 2.18 -14.60
CA PHE A 100 1.00 1.48 -13.81
C PHE A 100 0.95 -0.05 -13.96
N TYR A 101 -0.12 -0.58 -14.57
CA TYR A 101 -0.25 -2.01 -14.89
C TYR A 101 0.60 -2.44 -16.09
N ASN A 102 0.87 -1.53 -17.04
CA ASN A 102 1.43 -1.86 -18.36
C ASN A 102 2.86 -1.35 -18.61
N ASN A 103 3.51 -0.72 -17.62
CA ASN A 103 4.86 -0.14 -17.73
C ASN A 103 5.90 -0.89 -16.91
#